data_AF-A0A3D5P0Q2-F1
#
_entry.id   AF-A0A3D5P0Q2-F1
#
_cell.length_a   1.000
_cell.length_b   1.000
_cell.length_c   1.000
_cell.angle_alpha   90.00
_cell.angle_beta   90.00
_cell.angle_gamma   90.00
#
_symmetry.space_group_name_H-M   'P 1'
#
loop_
_entity.id
_entity.type
_entity.pdbx_description
1 polymer ?
#
loop_
_entity_poly.entity_id
_entity_poly.type
_entity_poly.pdbx_seq_one_letter_code
_entity_poly.pdbx_strand_id
1 'polypeptide(L)' 'IAENAVIIGDVEIGPRVNIWYNVVIRGDLNRIVIGEETNIQDGTIVHVESE' A
#
# COMPACT_ATOMS: atom_id res chain seq x y z
N ILE A 1 5.37 -7.39 4.55
CA ILE A 1 5.18 -5.96 4.88
C ILE A 1 6.24 -5.60 5.91
N ALA A 2 7.08 -4.61 5.62
CA ALA A 2 8.11 -4.12 6.54
C ALA A 2 7.47 -3.49 7.79
N GLU A 3 8.17 -3.54 8.92
CA GLU A 3 7.64 -3.15 10.24
C GLU A 3 7.20 -1.68 10.30
N ASN A 4 7.87 -0.80 9.58
CA ASN A 4 7.58 0.64 9.57
C ASN A 4 6.78 1.11 8.34
N ALA A 5 6.20 0.19 7.57
CA ALA A 5 5.25 0.57 6.52
C ALA A 5 3.93 1.03 7.16
N VAL A 6 3.36 2.11 6.64
CA VAL A 6 2.09 2.67 7.12
C VAL A 6 1.00 2.36 6.10
N ILE A 7 -0.04 1.65 6.54
CA ILE A 7 -1.18 1.27 5.68
C ILE A 7 -2.46 1.72 6.37
N ILE A 8 -3.21 2.60 5.73
CA ILE A 8 -4.37 3.30 6.30
C ILE A 8 -5.57 3.15 5.36
N GLY A 9 -6.75 2.87 5.90
CA GLY A 9 -8.01 2.88 5.16
C GLY A 9 -8.35 1.56 4.45
N ASP A 10 -9.11 1.66 3.36
CA ASP A 10 -9.54 0.52 2.54
C ASP A 10 -8.42 0.10 1.59
N VAL A 11 -7.58 -0.84 2.07
CA VAL A 11 -6.44 -1.38 1.32
C VAL A 11 -6.53 -2.90 1.30
N GLU A 12 -6.65 -3.47 0.11
CA GLU A 12 -6.53 -4.90 -0.14
C GLU A 12 -5.12 -5.24 -0.63
N ILE A 13 -4.50 -6.26 -0.03
CA ILE A 13 -3.16 -6.72 -0.37
C ILE A 13 -3.21 -8.18 -0.78
N GLY A 14 -2.88 -8.45 -2.04
CA GLY A 14 -2.82 -9.79 -2.61
C GLY A 14 -1.70 -10.66 -2.02
N PRO A 15 -1.72 -11.97 -2.31
CA PRO A 15 -0.69 -12.89 -1.83
C PRO A 15 0.69 -12.56 -2.41
N ARG A 16 1.75 -12.88 -1.65
CA ARG A 16 3.16 -12.72 -2.05
C ARG A 16 3.58 -11.27 -2.38
N VAL A 17 2.81 -10.27 -1.95
CA VAL A 17 3.20 -8.87 -2.05
C VAL A 17 4.35 -8.55 -1.10
N ASN A 18 5.32 -7.77 -1.58
CA ASN A 18 6.45 -7.30 -0.80
C ASN A 18 6.37 -5.77 -0.65
N ILE A 19 6.23 -5.28 0.59
CA ILE A 19 6.13 -3.86 0.93
C ILE A 19 7.33 -3.51 1.81
N TRP A 20 8.17 -2.59 1.33
CA TRP A 20 9.47 -2.25 1.91
C TRP A 20 9.39 -1.09 2.92
N TYR A 21 10.53 -0.73 3.50
CA TYR A 21 10.58 0.17 4.64
C TYR A 21 10.12 1.57 4.26
N ASN A 22 9.44 2.25 5.19
CA ASN A 22 8.92 3.61 5.01
C ASN A 22 7.89 3.80 3.87
N VAL A 23 7.30 2.72 3.35
CA VAL A 23 6.16 2.83 2.42
C VAL A 23 4.93 3.39 3.15
N VAL A 24 4.18 4.27 2.49
CA VAL A 24 2.87 4.76 2.96
C VAL A 24 1.80 4.42 1.91
N ILE A 25 0.79 3.66 2.30
CA ILE A 25 -0.38 3.37 1.46
C ILE A 25 -1.61 3.91 2.18
N ARG A 26 -2.28 4.89 1.57
CA ARG A 26 -3.40 5.60 2.18
C ARG A 26 -4.63 5.46 1.28
N GLY A 27 -5.50 4.51 1.62
CA GLY A 27 -6.81 4.26 1.00
C GLY A 27 -7.95 4.83 1.85
N ASP A 28 -7.78 6.02 2.43
CA ASP A 28 -8.76 6.63 3.33
C ASP A 28 -9.88 7.40 2.61
N LEU A 29 -9.66 7.79 1.35
CA LEU A 29 -10.68 8.42 0.49
C LEU A 29 -11.33 7.44 -0.47
N ASN A 30 -10.57 6.50 -1.03
CA ASN A 30 -11.03 5.46 -1.95
C ASN A 30 -10.21 4.18 -1.77
N ARG A 31 -10.76 3.07 -2.26
CA ARG A 31 -10.15 1.74 -2.16
C ARG A 31 -8.85 1.63 -2.97
N ILE A 32 -7.81 1.07 -2.36
CA ILE A 32 -6.57 0.65 -3.03
C ILE A 32 -6.51 -0.88 -3.08
N VAL A 33 -6.20 -1.45 -4.24
CA VAL A 33 -5.99 -2.89 -4.42
C VAL A 33 -4.57 -3.13 -4.94
N ILE A 34 -3.75 -3.81 -4.13
CA ILE A 34 -2.42 -4.26 -4.52
C ILE A 34 -2.50 -5.72 -4.98
N GLY A 35 -2.24 -5.95 -6.26
CA GLY A 35 -2.30 -7.28 -6.88
C GLY A 35 -1.25 -8.25 -6.36
N GLU A 36 -1.43 -9.55 -6.63
CA GLU A 36 -0.46 -10.58 -6.24
C GLU A 36 0.94 -10.33 -6.80
N GLU A 37 1.96 -10.81 -6.10
CA GLU A 37 3.37 -10.74 -6.52
C GLU A 37 3.88 -9.31 -6.81
N THR A 38 3.19 -8.29 -6.31
CA THR A 38 3.62 -6.90 -6.44
C THR A 38 4.72 -6.56 -5.44
N ASN A 39 5.70 -5.77 -5.85
CA ASN A 39 6.73 -5.21 -4.98
C ASN A 39 6.57 -3.68 -4.93
N ILE A 40 6.46 -3.13 -3.71
CA ILE A 40 6.42 -1.69 -3.43
C ILE A 40 7.65 -1.36 -2.59
N GLN A 41 8.59 -0.65 -3.21
CA GLN A 41 9.92 -0.36 -2.64
C GLN A 41 9.92 0.84 -1.68
N ASP A 42 11.03 0.98 -0.96
CA ASP A 42 11.19 1.88 0.17
C ASP A 42 10.77 3.33 -0.12
N GLY A 43 10.08 3.94 0.85
CA GLY A 43 9.66 5.35 0.77
C GLY A 43 8.54 5.65 -0.24
N THR A 44 8.02 4.65 -0.95
CA THR A 44 6.90 4.85 -1.90
C THR A 44 5.64 5.32 -1.17
N ILE A 45 4.94 6.30 -1.75
CA ILE A 45 3.63 6.77 -1.29
C ILE A 45 2.57 6.41 -2.32
N VAL A 46 1.52 5.70 -1.89
CA VAL A 46 0.33 5.40 -2.69
C VAL A 46 -0.86 6.08 -2.02
N HIS A 47 -1.53 6.97 -2.74
CA HIS A 47 -2.74 7.65 -2.30
C HIS A 47 -3.70 7.77 -3.48
N VAL A 48 -5.00 7.79 -3.18
CA VAL A 48 -6.06 7.93 -4.17
C VAL A 48 -7.05 8.99 -3.68
N GLU A 49 -7.51 9.83 -4.59
CA GLU A 49 -8.49 10.90 -4.35
C GLU A 49 -9.86 10.47 -4.88
N SER A 50 -10.93 11.14 -4.45
CA SER A 50 -12.25 11.04 -5.07
C SER A 50 -12.44 12.15 -6.11
N GLU A 51 -12.72 11.78 -7.37
CA GLU A 51 -13.30 12.72 -8.35
C GLU A 51 -14.80 12.89 -8.11
#